data_AF-A0AAU6QPJ4-F1
#
_entry.id   AF-A0AAU6QPJ4-F1
#
_cell.length_a   1.000
_cell.length_b   1.000
_cell.length_c   1.000
_cell.angle_alpha   90.00
_cell.angle_beta   90.00
_cell.angle_gamma   90.00
#
_symmetry.space_group_name_H-M   'P 1'
#
loop_
_entity.id
_entity.type
_entity.pdbx_description
1 polymer ?
#
loop_
_entity_poly.entity_id
_entity_poly.type
_entity_poly.pdbx_seq_one_letter_code
_entity_poly.pdbx_strand_id
1 'polypeptide(L)'
;MRRLLLMGFVSAICCVGAARAADVNVPRFEDFAVSDTFTGKAAKVRLVSADDKEYATRIREASHQRPNFAGHYVLASWGCGASCVSSVAIDAKTGHVAWLPFTVCCWDVDVKEPIESRRDSRLIVVHGSRNETGSGTYYYVLDKGGFKLVKAVEKTAKK
;
A
#
# COMPACT_ATOMS: atom_id res chain seq x y z
N MET A 1 19.34 -69.29 35.34
CA MET A 1 17.99 -69.55 34.80
C MET A 1 17.20 -68.25 34.93
N ARG A 2 17.15 -67.38 33.90
CA ARG A 2 16.20 -67.31 32.76
C ARG A 2 15.00 -66.35 33.05
N ARG A 3 15.00 -65.20 32.34
CA ARG A 3 13.89 -64.25 32.02
C ARG A 3 13.40 -63.35 33.19
N LEU A 4 13.00 -62.09 33.01
CA LEU A 4 12.32 -61.41 31.89
C LEU A 4 12.81 -59.95 31.68
N LEU A 5 12.74 -59.49 30.43
CA LEU A 5 12.68 -58.09 29.99
C LEU A 5 11.26 -57.53 30.16
N LEU A 6 11.09 -56.21 30.41
CA LEU A 6 10.04 -55.27 29.93
C LEU A 6 10.17 -53.94 30.72
N MET A 7 10.64 -52.81 30.14
CA MET A 7 9.94 -51.78 29.33
C MET A 7 9.24 -50.66 30.13
N GLY A 8 9.55 -49.39 29.80
CA GLY A 8 8.74 -48.18 30.07
C GLY A 8 9.37 -47.17 31.05
N PHE A 9 9.39 -45.85 30.84
CA PHE A 9 8.84 -44.98 29.79
C PHE A 9 9.59 -43.63 29.90
N VAL A 10 10.21 -43.15 28.80
CA VAL A 10 10.85 -41.83 28.76
C VAL A 10 9.77 -40.78 28.54
N SER A 11 9.64 -39.81 29.46
CA SER A 11 8.81 -38.62 29.23
C SER A 11 9.69 -37.38 29.27
N ALA A 12 10.20 -37.02 28.09
CA ALA A 12 10.78 -35.70 27.86
C ALA A 12 9.63 -34.75 27.48
N ILE A 13 9.20 -33.92 28.43
CA ILE A 13 8.24 -32.84 28.20
C ILE A 13 8.96 -31.77 27.36
N CYS A 14 8.71 -31.81 26.06
CA CYS A 14 9.11 -30.78 25.12
C CYS A 14 8.08 -29.66 25.18
N CYS A 15 8.37 -28.58 25.91
CA CYS A 15 7.60 -27.34 25.83
C CYS A 15 7.79 -26.73 24.45
N VAL A 16 6.96 -27.11 23.48
CA VAL A 16 6.91 -26.45 22.18
C VAL A 16 6.18 -25.12 22.38
N GLY A 17 6.95 -24.05 22.53
CA GLY A 17 6.40 -22.70 22.45
C GLY A 17 5.80 -22.47 21.07
N ALA A 18 4.49 -22.22 21.01
CA ALA A 18 3.83 -21.82 19.78
C ALA A 18 4.24 -20.38 19.43
N ALA A 19 5.31 -20.22 18.66
CA ALA A 19 5.57 -18.99 17.94
C ALA A 19 4.39 -18.77 16.97
N ARG A 20 3.64 -17.68 17.14
CA ARG A 20 2.63 -17.29 16.15
C ARG A 20 3.37 -16.95 14.86
N ALA A 21 3.14 -17.76 13.82
CA ALA A 21 3.58 -17.42 12.48
C ALA A 21 2.89 -16.12 12.07
N ALA A 22 3.67 -15.05 11.89
CA ALA A 22 3.20 -13.92 11.10
C ALA A 22 2.83 -14.45 9.70
N ASP A 23 1.71 -13.99 9.14
CA ASP A 23 1.31 -14.38 7.78
C ASP A 23 2.44 -13.97 6.82
N VAL A 24 3.18 -14.97 6.31
CA VAL A 24 4.39 -14.80 5.49
C VAL A 24 4.06 -14.16 4.12
N ASN A 25 2.79 -13.86 3.86
CA ASN A 25 2.28 -13.43 2.56
C ASN A 25 1.68 -12.01 2.55
N VAL A 26 1.97 -11.18 3.57
CA VAL A 26 1.62 -9.75 3.56
C VAL A 26 2.68 -8.98 2.77
N PRO A 27 2.31 -8.28 1.67
CA PRO A 27 3.27 -7.50 0.90
C PRO A 27 3.92 -6.41 1.76
N ARG A 28 5.26 -6.36 1.77
CA ARG A 28 6.02 -5.33 2.48
C ARG A 28 6.65 -4.35 1.50
N PHE A 29 6.97 -3.16 1.98
CA PHE A 29 7.58 -2.13 1.14
C PHE A 29 8.93 -2.57 0.54
N GLU A 30 9.70 -3.35 1.29
CA GLU A 30 11.00 -3.90 0.91
C GLU A 30 10.90 -4.85 -0.29
N ASP A 31 9.77 -5.55 -0.44
CA ASP A 31 9.55 -6.48 -1.54
C ASP A 31 9.31 -5.74 -2.88
N PHE A 32 9.08 -4.42 -2.83
CA PHE A 32 8.88 -3.52 -3.98
C PHE A 32 9.84 -2.32 -4.00
N ALA A 33 11.04 -2.52 -3.45
CA ALA A 33 12.03 -1.47 -3.30
C ALA A 33 12.49 -0.87 -4.64
N VAL A 34 12.87 0.41 -4.62
CA VAL A 34 13.52 1.11 -5.73
C VAL A 34 14.78 1.82 -5.23
N SER A 35 15.86 1.70 -5.99
CA SER A 35 17.16 2.32 -5.68
C SER A 35 17.30 3.74 -6.21
N ASP A 36 16.57 4.08 -7.27
CA ASP A 36 16.77 5.32 -8.01
C ASP A 36 15.97 6.47 -7.40
N THR A 37 16.66 7.39 -6.72
CA THR A 37 16.04 8.61 -6.21
C THR A 37 16.23 9.77 -7.17
N PHE A 38 15.14 10.42 -7.58
CA PHE A 38 15.20 11.59 -8.44
C PHE A 38 15.59 12.85 -7.66
N THR A 39 16.58 13.58 -8.19
CA THR A 39 17.10 14.84 -7.65
C THR A 39 17.12 15.98 -8.67
N GLY A 40 16.66 15.71 -9.91
CA GLY A 40 16.65 16.68 -10.99
C GLY A 40 15.48 17.67 -10.92
N LYS A 41 15.40 18.55 -11.93
CA LYS A 41 14.24 19.42 -12.13
C LYS A 41 13.06 18.61 -12.65
N ALA A 42 11.93 18.67 -11.93
CA ALA A 42 10.72 17.97 -12.35
C ALA A 42 10.24 18.45 -13.73
N ALA A 43 9.77 17.51 -14.54
CA ALA A 43 9.11 17.78 -15.81
C ALA A 43 7.78 18.52 -15.59
N LYS A 44 7.35 19.30 -16.59
CA LYS A 44 6.03 19.94 -16.56
C LYS A 44 4.95 18.85 -16.58
N VAL A 45 4.02 18.91 -15.62
CA VAL A 45 2.91 17.95 -15.55
C VAL A 45 2.03 18.01 -16.80
N ARG A 46 1.62 16.83 -17.26
CA ARG A 46 0.80 16.63 -18.46
C ARG A 46 -0.64 16.36 -18.03
N LEU A 47 -1.52 17.33 -18.25
CA LEU A 47 -2.94 17.21 -17.92
C LEU A 47 -3.72 16.79 -19.16
N VAL A 48 -3.97 15.49 -19.30
CA VAL A 48 -4.52 14.89 -20.52
C VAL A 48 -5.98 14.48 -20.32
N SER A 49 -6.29 13.80 -19.20
CA SER A 49 -7.62 13.27 -18.92
C SER A 49 -8.62 14.36 -18.50
N ALA A 50 -9.90 14.01 -18.40
CA ALA A 50 -10.91 14.90 -17.84
C ALA A 50 -10.61 15.20 -16.36
N ASP A 51 -10.28 14.16 -15.58
CA ASP A 51 -9.93 14.28 -14.16
C ASP A 51 -8.68 15.16 -13.97
N ASP A 52 -7.67 15.03 -14.84
CA ASP A 52 -6.49 15.89 -14.78
C ASP A 52 -6.85 17.38 -14.92
N LYS A 53 -7.83 17.69 -15.77
CA LYS A 53 -8.29 19.06 -16.00
C LYS A 53 -9.16 19.56 -14.85
N GLU A 54 -10.02 18.72 -14.31
CA GLU A 54 -10.85 19.01 -13.13
C GLU A 54 -9.98 19.36 -11.92
N TYR A 55 -8.90 18.60 -11.69
CA TYR A 55 -8.00 18.76 -10.55
C TYR A 55 -6.68 19.47 -10.90
N ALA A 56 -6.66 20.22 -12.01
CA ALA A 56 -5.45 20.80 -12.59
C ALA A 56 -4.59 21.60 -11.62
N THR A 57 -5.21 22.42 -10.77
CA THR A 57 -4.49 23.25 -9.78
C THR A 57 -3.79 22.37 -8.74
N ARG A 58 -4.52 21.41 -8.16
CA ARG A 58 -3.98 20.49 -7.14
C ARG A 58 -2.85 19.64 -7.70
N ILE A 59 -3.00 19.14 -8.91
CA ILE A 59 -1.97 18.34 -9.59
C ILE A 59 -0.71 19.19 -9.86
N ARG A 60 -0.87 20.44 -10.31
CA ARG A 60 0.27 21.35 -10.52
C ARG A 60 0.99 21.67 -9.22
N GLU A 61 0.25 22.03 -8.17
CA GLU A 61 0.83 22.30 -6.85
C GLU A 61 1.57 21.09 -6.30
N ALA A 62 0.97 19.90 -6.36
CA ALA A 62 1.61 18.66 -5.96
C ALA A 62 2.88 18.37 -6.77
N SER A 63 2.88 18.61 -8.09
CA SER A 63 4.05 18.34 -8.96
C SER A 63 5.30 19.16 -8.61
N HIS A 64 5.17 20.22 -7.81
CA HIS A 64 6.30 21.01 -7.31
C HIS A 64 6.93 20.42 -6.03
N GLN A 65 6.28 19.43 -5.41
CA GLN A 65 6.82 18.78 -4.22
C GLN A 65 8.00 17.87 -4.57
N ARG A 66 8.82 17.58 -3.56
CA ARG A 66 9.91 16.60 -3.70
C ARG A 66 9.31 15.20 -3.84
N PRO A 67 9.83 14.34 -4.74
CA PRO A 67 9.36 12.96 -4.84
C PRO A 67 9.37 12.25 -3.50
N ASN A 68 8.21 11.74 -3.10
CA ASN A 68 7.94 11.06 -1.83
C ASN A 68 7.50 9.60 -2.05
N PHE A 69 7.41 9.13 -3.30
CA PHE A 69 6.94 7.79 -3.66
C PHE A 69 7.74 7.23 -4.85
N ALA A 70 7.96 5.91 -4.89
CA ALA A 70 8.55 5.20 -6.04
C ALA A 70 9.82 5.85 -6.63
N GLY A 71 10.65 6.46 -5.79
CA GLY A 71 11.93 7.10 -6.07
C GLY A 71 11.83 8.46 -6.74
N HIS A 72 10.85 8.63 -7.62
CA HIS A 72 10.71 9.77 -8.53
C HIS A 72 9.26 10.21 -8.75
N TYR A 73 8.30 9.64 -8.03
CA TYR A 73 6.92 10.08 -8.04
C TYR A 73 6.62 10.98 -6.86
N VAL A 74 5.71 11.92 -7.06
CA VAL A 74 4.98 12.59 -5.98
C VAL A 74 3.62 11.90 -5.85
N LEU A 75 3.38 11.20 -4.75
CA LEU A 75 2.05 10.77 -4.35
C LEU A 75 1.39 11.91 -3.59
N ALA A 76 0.21 12.32 -4.05
CA ALA A 76 -0.58 13.39 -3.45
C ALA A 76 -2.04 12.97 -3.33
N SER A 77 -2.67 13.44 -2.26
CA SER A 77 -4.07 13.16 -1.94
C SER A 77 -4.80 14.45 -1.54
N TRP A 78 -6.09 14.51 -1.83
CA TRP A 78 -6.97 15.60 -1.39
C TRP A 78 -8.39 15.08 -1.16
N GLY A 79 -9.19 15.83 -0.40
CA GLY A 79 -10.59 15.48 -0.16
C GLY A 79 -11.41 15.51 -1.45
N CYS A 80 -12.26 14.50 -1.64
CA CYS A 80 -13.27 14.43 -2.71
C CYS A 80 -14.68 14.84 -2.27
N GLY A 81 -14.85 15.22 -0.99
CA GLY A 81 -16.15 15.43 -0.35
C GLY A 81 -16.51 14.27 0.58
N ALA A 82 -17.56 14.41 1.40
CA ALA A 82 -18.12 13.31 2.22
C ALA A 82 -17.09 12.42 2.99
N SER A 83 -16.02 13.03 3.53
CA SER A 83 -14.94 12.31 4.23
C SER A 83 -14.21 11.24 3.39
N CYS A 84 -14.12 11.43 2.08
CA CYS A 84 -13.30 10.62 1.18
C CYS A 84 -12.06 11.38 0.66
N VAL A 85 -11.05 10.65 0.20
CA VAL A 85 -9.88 11.20 -0.48
C VAL A 85 -9.70 10.61 -1.89
N SER A 86 -9.27 11.47 -2.82
CA SER A 86 -8.76 11.10 -4.15
C SER A 86 -7.24 11.23 -4.17
N SER A 87 -6.56 10.39 -4.94
CA SER A 87 -5.09 10.36 -4.95
C SER A 87 -4.48 10.10 -6.33
N VAL A 88 -3.31 10.69 -6.55
CA VAL A 88 -2.52 10.55 -7.77
C VAL A 88 -1.03 10.37 -7.46
N ALA A 89 -0.33 9.63 -8.30
CA ALA A 89 1.12 9.63 -8.39
C ALA A 89 1.57 10.37 -9.64
N ILE A 90 2.33 11.45 -9.45
CA ILE A 90 2.85 12.30 -10.53
C ILE A 90 4.31 11.93 -10.78
N ASP A 91 4.62 11.50 -11.99
CA ASP A 91 5.98 11.16 -12.41
C ASP A 91 6.80 12.45 -12.58
N ALA A 92 7.80 12.68 -11.72
CA ALA A 92 8.65 13.86 -11.82
C ALA A 92 9.58 13.84 -13.04
N LYS A 93 9.85 12.67 -13.64
CA LYS A 93 10.69 12.55 -14.85
C LYS A 93 9.91 12.88 -16.12
N THR A 94 8.64 12.49 -16.20
CA THR A 94 7.85 12.59 -17.45
C THR A 94 6.66 13.54 -17.38
N GLY A 95 6.24 13.94 -16.18
CA GLY A 95 5.02 14.72 -15.94
C GLY A 95 3.74 13.90 -16.10
N HIS A 96 3.82 12.57 -16.24
CA HIS A 96 2.65 11.70 -16.31
C HIS A 96 1.90 11.63 -14.97
N VAL A 97 0.57 11.61 -15.01
CA VAL A 97 -0.30 11.51 -13.82
C VAL A 97 -0.93 10.13 -13.79
N ALA A 98 -0.63 9.35 -12.75
CA ALA A 98 -1.20 8.03 -12.52
C ALA A 98 -2.23 8.11 -11.39
N TRP A 99 -3.50 7.92 -11.72
CA TRP A 99 -4.59 7.97 -10.74
C TRP A 99 -4.75 6.66 -9.98
N LEU A 100 -5.13 6.73 -8.71
CA LEU A 100 -5.86 5.63 -8.08
C LEU A 100 -7.27 5.63 -8.67
N PRO A 101 -7.77 4.51 -9.24
CA PRO A 101 -9.05 4.48 -9.95
C PRO A 101 -10.25 4.40 -8.98
N PHE A 102 -10.11 4.91 -7.76
CA PHE A 102 -11.12 4.91 -6.72
C PHE A 102 -10.85 5.99 -5.66
N THR A 103 -11.91 6.42 -5.00
CA THR A 103 -11.82 7.19 -3.75
C THR A 103 -11.55 6.24 -2.58
N VAL A 104 -10.93 6.77 -1.53
CA VAL A 104 -10.75 6.05 -0.27
C VAL A 104 -11.55 6.78 0.81
N CYS A 105 -12.41 6.06 1.51
CA CYS A 105 -13.18 6.58 2.65
C CYS A 105 -13.19 5.58 3.79
N CYS A 106 -13.85 5.95 4.89
CA CYS A 106 -14.40 4.95 5.79
C CYS A 106 -13.33 4.02 6.41
N TRP A 107 -12.13 4.56 6.62
CA TRP A 107 -11.04 3.90 7.32
C TRP A 107 -11.28 3.93 8.83
N ASP A 108 -10.62 3.03 9.56
CA ASP A 108 -10.77 2.98 11.02
C ASP A 108 -10.18 4.23 11.69
N VAL A 109 -10.71 4.60 12.85
CA VAL A 109 -10.31 5.82 13.58
C VAL A 109 -8.84 5.83 14.03
N ASP A 110 -8.21 4.65 14.12
CA ASP A 110 -6.80 4.48 14.47
C ASP A 110 -5.86 4.55 13.24
N VAL A 111 -6.40 4.52 12.03
CA VAL A 111 -5.64 4.74 10.79
C VAL A 111 -5.40 6.23 10.60
N LYS A 112 -4.13 6.64 10.76
CA LYS A 112 -3.69 8.03 10.56
C LYS A 112 -3.56 8.41 9.09
N GLU A 113 -3.04 7.49 8.28
CA GLU A 113 -2.80 7.67 6.86
C GLU A 113 -3.58 6.59 6.11
N PRO A 114 -4.72 6.91 5.47
CA PRO A 114 -5.51 5.91 4.74
C PRO A 114 -4.82 5.38 3.49
N ILE A 115 -3.76 6.06 3.03
CA ILE A 115 -2.91 5.62 1.94
C ILE A 115 -1.46 5.79 2.38
N GLU A 116 -0.86 4.70 2.87
CA GLU A 116 0.54 4.67 3.26
C GLU A 116 1.42 4.46 2.03
N SER A 117 2.57 5.15 2.01
CA SER A 117 3.54 5.04 0.93
C SER A 117 4.95 5.31 1.43
N ARG A 118 5.96 4.87 0.67
CA ARG A 118 7.36 5.19 0.92
C ARG A 118 8.05 5.65 -0.35
N ARG A 119 9.02 6.56 -0.18
CA ARG A 119 9.83 7.05 -1.30
C ARG A 119 10.64 5.96 -1.96
N ASP A 120 11.11 4.97 -1.21
CA ASP A 120 11.95 3.88 -1.69
C ASP A 120 11.15 2.64 -2.10
N SER A 121 9.83 2.73 -2.25
CA SER A 121 8.99 1.61 -2.65
C SER A 121 7.95 2.00 -3.69
N ARG A 122 7.61 1.07 -4.58
CA ARG A 122 6.46 1.19 -5.51
C ARG A 122 5.15 0.71 -4.92
N LEU A 123 5.16 0.20 -3.69
CA LEU A 123 3.99 -0.26 -2.98
C LEU A 123 3.27 0.92 -2.30
N ILE A 124 1.94 0.93 -2.38
CA ILE A 124 1.08 1.68 -1.48
C ILE A 124 0.16 0.71 -0.73
N VAL A 125 -0.19 1.09 0.49
CA VAL A 125 -1.15 0.35 1.33
C VAL A 125 -2.35 1.25 1.56
N VAL A 126 -3.52 0.79 1.11
CA VAL A 126 -4.77 1.52 1.20
C VAL A 126 -5.65 0.89 2.27
N HIS A 127 -6.14 1.69 3.21
CA HIS A 127 -7.02 1.28 4.30
C HIS A 127 -8.40 1.91 4.16
N GLY A 128 -9.43 1.12 4.45
CA GLY A 128 -10.83 1.58 4.42
C GLY A 128 -11.59 1.02 3.23
N SER A 129 -12.56 1.78 2.73
CA SER A 129 -13.43 1.42 1.60
C SER A 129 -12.91 2.03 0.32
N ARG A 130 -13.08 1.32 -0.80
CA ARG A 130 -12.78 1.84 -2.15
C ARG A 130 -14.09 2.15 -2.85
N ASN A 131 -14.30 3.38 -3.30
CA ASN A 131 -15.60 3.83 -3.83
C ASN A 131 -16.75 3.45 -2.88
N GLU A 132 -16.56 3.76 -1.59
CA GLU A 132 -17.55 3.54 -0.53
C GLU A 132 -17.99 2.06 -0.40
N THR A 133 -17.25 1.13 -1.01
CA THR A 133 -17.59 -0.28 -1.11
C THR A 133 -16.53 -1.16 -0.45
N GLY A 134 -16.99 -2.15 0.31
CA GLY A 134 -16.14 -3.04 1.09
C GLY A 134 -15.42 -2.30 2.23
N SER A 135 -14.55 -3.00 2.95
CA SER A 135 -13.62 -2.38 3.90
C SER A 135 -12.46 -3.34 4.12
N GLY A 136 -11.24 -2.84 4.14
CA GLY A 136 -10.07 -3.69 4.33
C GLY A 136 -8.75 -2.96 4.14
N THR A 137 -7.71 -3.77 3.98
CA THR A 137 -6.37 -3.31 3.61
C THR A 137 -6.03 -3.85 2.23
N TYR A 138 -5.65 -2.95 1.33
CA TYR A 138 -5.40 -3.26 -0.07
C TYR A 138 -4.00 -2.81 -0.47
N TYR A 139 -3.27 -3.69 -1.14
CA TYR A 139 -1.88 -3.49 -1.51
C TYR A 139 -1.80 -3.26 -3.01
N TYR A 140 -1.31 -2.10 -3.43
CA TYR A 140 -1.17 -1.76 -4.85
C TYR A 140 0.26 -1.44 -5.19
N VAL A 141 0.72 -1.91 -6.35
CA VAL A 141 2.04 -1.61 -6.88
C VAL A 141 1.92 -0.70 -8.07
N LEU A 142 2.70 0.38 -8.09
CA LEU A 142 2.86 1.21 -9.27
C LEU A 142 3.71 0.47 -10.32
N ASP A 143 3.10 0.16 -11.45
CA ASP A 143 3.74 -0.50 -12.58
C ASP A 143 3.29 0.14 -13.90
N LYS A 144 4.24 0.43 -14.79
CA LYS A 144 4.00 1.03 -16.12
C LYS A 144 3.06 2.26 -16.09
N GLY A 145 3.16 3.10 -15.05
CA GLY A 145 2.36 4.32 -14.90
C GLY A 145 0.93 4.09 -14.39
N GLY A 146 0.60 2.91 -13.86
CA GLY A 146 -0.70 2.63 -13.24
C GLY A 146 -0.58 1.78 -11.97
N PHE A 147 -1.65 1.72 -11.18
CA PHE A 147 -1.68 0.94 -9.94
C PHE A 147 -2.30 -0.44 -10.17
N LYS A 148 -1.57 -1.49 -9.78
CA LYS A 148 -2.03 -2.88 -9.86
C LYS A 148 -2.23 -3.45 -8.46
N LEU A 149 -3.43 -3.98 -8.17
CA LEU A 149 -3.70 -4.70 -6.92
C LEU A 149 -2.86 -5.98 -6.87
N VAL A 150 -2.13 -6.18 -5.77
CA VAL A 150 -1.34 -7.39 -5.52
C VAL A 150 -1.88 -8.24 -4.37
N LYS A 151 -2.60 -7.62 -3.42
CA LYS A 151 -3.26 -8.33 -2.31
C LYS A 151 -4.42 -7.50 -1.77
N ALA A 152 -5.47 -8.18 -1.35
CA ALA A 152 -6.58 -7.60 -0.58
C ALA A 152 -6.78 -8.43 0.69
N VAL A 153 -6.96 -7.74 1.82
CA VAL A 153 -7.33 -8.32 3.11
C VAL A 153 -8.61 -7.62 3.54
N GLU A 154 -9.75 -8.20 3.19
CA GLU A 154 -11.06 -7.63 3.47
C GLU A 154 -11.52 -7.97 4.88
N LYS A 155 -12.17 -7.01 5.54
CA LYS A 155 -12.84 -7.26 6.82
C LYS A 155 -14.09 -8.07 6.55
N THR A 156 -14.27 -9.14 7.30
CA THR A 156 -15.55 -9.85 7.32
C THR A 156 -16.63 -8.87 7.78
N ALA A 157 -17.72 -8.75 7.01
CA ALA A 157 -18.88 -7.99 7.46
C ALA A 157 -19.33 -8.53 8.82
N LYS A 158 -19.30 -7.70 9.86
CA LYS A 158 -19.95 -8.04 11.12
C LYS A 158 -21.45 -8.16 10.80
N LYS A 159 -21.97 -9.38 10.86
CA LYS A 159 -23.40 -9.66 10.84
C LYS A 159 -24.08 -9.05 12.06
#